data_AF-A0A0F0KH98-F1
#
_entry.id   AF-A0A0F0KH98-F1
#
_cell.length_a   1.000
_cell.length_b   1.000
_cell.length_c   1.000
_cell.angle_alpha   90.00
_cell.angle_beta   90.00
_cell.angle_gamma   90.00
#
_symmetry.space_group_name_H-M   'P 1'
#
loop_
_entity.id
_entity.type
_entity.pdbx_description
1 polymer ?
#
loop_
_entity_poly.entity_id
_entity_poly.type
_entity_poly.pdbx_seq_one_letter_code
_entity_poly.pdbx_strand_id
1 'polypeptide(L)'
;MLIGVIRPVESATHTVQAEELDEIQALLAAQTPEGWQLASAPVAMAKKDTILTAEGTIVRRDGVQEIEADDLTALEAKVPEGYQLLSVRAV
;
A
#
# COMPACT_ATOMS: atom_id res chain seq x y z
N MET A 1 21.56 11.66 17.85
CA MET A 1 21.23 11.69 16.41
C MET A 1 20.03 10.78 16.19
N LEU A 2 19.12 11.12 15.27
CA LEU A 2 17.91 10.35 14.99
C LEU A 2 17.97 9.73 13.59
N ILE A 3 17.56 8.47 13.50
CA ILE A 3 17.35 7.75 12.24
C ILE A 3 15.84 7.51 12.08
N GLY A 4 15.27 8.08 11.03
CA GLY A 4 13.89 7.90 10.61
C GLY A 4 13.80 6.92 9.46
N VAL A 5 12.87 5.99 9.54
CA VAL A 5 12.56 5.08 8.43
C VAL A 5 11.34 5.63 7.71
N ILE A 6 11.49 6.01 6.44
CA ILE A 6 10.41 6.51 5.58
C ILE A 6 10.07 5.49 4.51
N ARG A 7 8.82 5.51 4.04
CA ARG A 7 8.39 4.76 2.86
C ARG A 7 7.51 5.62 1.96
N PRO A 8 7.51 5.43 0.63
CA PRO A 8 6.52 6.05 -0.23
C PRO A 8 5.11 5.53 0.12
N VAL A 9 4.12 6.42 0.13
CA VAL A 9 2.69 6.10 0.30
C VAL A 9 1.98 6.23 -1.04
N GLU A 10 2.33 5.32 -1.95
CA GLU A 10 1.59 5.17 -3.19
C GLU A 10 0.51 4.11 -3.01
N SER A 11 -0.71 4.41 -3.45
CA SER A 11 -1.84 3.47 -3.44
C SER A 11 -2.54 3.51 -4.78
N ALA A 12 -2.88 2.34 -5.31
CA ALA A 12 -3.64 2.19 -6.53
C ALA A 12 -4.85 1.31 -6.27
N THR A 13 -5.98 1.64 -6.89
CA THR A 13 -7.21 0.88 -6.73
C THR A 13 -7.57 0.25 -8.06
N HIS A 14 -7.82 -1.06 -8.03
CA HIS A 14 -8.19 -1.86 -9.19
C HIS A 14 -9.53 -2.54 -8.94
N THR A 15 -10.47 -2.35 -9.86
CA THR A 15 -11.75 -3.05 -9.84
C THR A 15 -11.64 -4.30 -10.70
N VAL A 16 -11.95 -5.45 -10.12
CA VAL A 16 -11.99 -6.75 -10.80
C VAL A 16 -13.38 -7.36 -10.68
N GLN A 17 -13.75 -8.14 -11.69
CA GLN A 17 -15.02 -8.88 -11.70
C GLN A 17 -14.74 -10.32 -12.08
N ALA A 18 -15.27 -11.26 -11.31
CA ALA A 18 -15.18 -12.69 -11.60
C ALA A 18 -16.38 -13.43 -11.00
N GLU A 19 -16.58 -14.69 -11.37
CA GLU A 19 -17.68 -15.49 -10.81
C GLU A 19 -17.27 -16.14 -9.47
N GLU A 20 -15.97 -16.38 -9.27
CA GLU A 20 -15.43 -17.03 -8.08
C GLU A 20 -14.47 -16.13 -7.29
N LEU A 21 -14.41 -16.36 -5.97
CA LEU A 21 -13.51 -15.60 -5.07
C LEU A 21 -12.03 -15.88 -5.37
N ASP A 22 -11.70 -17.10 -5.75
CA ASP A 22 -10.33 -17.49 -6.09
C ASP A 22 -9.85 -16.79 -7.37
N GLU A 23 -10.74 -16.59 -8.33
CA GLU A 23 -10.45 -15.81 -9.54
C GLU A 23 -10.22 -14.33 -9.21
N ILE A 24 -11.03 -13.74 -8.31
CA ILE A 24 -10.81 -12.39 -7.82
C ILE A 24 -9.43 -12.26 -7.17
N GLN A 25 -9.04 -13.21 -6.31
CA GLN A 25 -7.72 -13.18 -5.70
C GLN A 25 -6.60 -13.30 -6.75
N ALA A 26 -6.75 -14.17 -7.74
CA ALA A 26 -5.79 -14.32 -8.83
C ALA A 26 -5.66 -13.04 -9.68
N LEU A 27 -6.77 -12.38 -10.00
CA LEU A 27 -6.80 -11.12 -10.75
C LEU A 27 -6.17 -9.97 -9.97
N LEU A 28 -6.44 -9.88 -8.66
CA LEU A 28 -5.82 -8.89 -7.79
C LEU A 28 -4.32 -9.15 -7.60
N ALA A 29 -3.92 -10.41 -7.45
CA ALA A 29 -2.51 -10.80 -7.37
C ALA A 29 -1.77 -10.47 -8.67
N ALA A 30 -2.39 -10.73 -9.83
CA ALA A 30 -1.83 -10.39 -11.13
C ALA A 30 -1.66 -8.87 -11.33
N GLN A 31 -2.51 -8.06 -10.71
CA GLN A 31 -2.41 -6.60 -10.70
C GLN A 31 -1.54 -6.05 -9.58
N THR A 32 -0.95 -6.90 -8.74
CA THR A 32 -0.03 -6.50 -7.66
C THR A 32 1.41 -6.76 -8.11
N PRO A 33 2.11 -5.78 -8.71
CA PRO A 33 3.51 -5.93 -9.09
C PRO A 33 4.43 -6.08 -7.86
N GLU A 34 5.65 -6.54 -8.09
CA GLU A 34 6.65 -6.72 -7.03
C GLU A 34 6.86 -5.41 -6.25
N GLY A 35 6.85 -5.49 -4.92
CA GLY A 35 6.94 -4.34 -4.04
C GLY A 35 5.61 -3.65 -3.69
N TRP A 36 4.52 -4.04 -4.34
CA TRP A 36 3.16 -3.66 -3.94
C TRP A 36 2.52 -4.77 -3.10
N GLN A 37 1.63 -4.39 -2.20
CA GLN A 37 0.84 -5.34 -1.41
C GLN A 37 -0.62 -4.93 -1.42
N LEU A 38 -1.49 -5.93 -1.57
CA LEU A 38 -2.93 -5.75 -1.40
C LEU A 38 -3.22 -5.34 0.05
N ALA A 39 -3.71 -4.12 0.21
CA ALA A 39 -4.09 -3.58 1.53
C ALA A 39 -5.55 -3.92 1.87
N SER A 40 -6.43 -3.90 0.87
CA SER A 40 -7.85 -4.17 1.05
C SER A 40 -8.44 -4.69 -0.25
N ALA A 41 -9.46 -5.56 -0.15
CA ALA A 41 -10.22 -6.04 -1.29
C ALA A 41 -11.67 -6.36 -0.89
N PRO A 42 -12.50 -5.34 -0.60
CA PRO A 42 -13.93 -5.54 -0.41
C PRO A 42 -14.55 -6.19 -1.66
N VAL A 43 -15.16 -7.35 -1.46
CA VAL A 43 -15.93 -8.05 -2.49
C VAL A 43 -17.41 -7.72 -2.29
N ALA A 44 -18.05 -7.24 -3.35
CA ALA A 44 -19.48 -6.99 -3.42
C ALA A 44 -20.12 -7.93 -4.43
N MET A 45 -21.23 -8.55 -4.04
CA MET A 45 -22.08 -9.35 -4.94
C MET A 45 -23.33 -8.53 -5.27
N ALA A 46 -23.61 -8.33 -6.56
CA ALA A 46 -24.86 -7.72 -6.97
C ALA A 46 -26.03 -8.69 -6.72
N LYS A 47 -27.16 -8.20 -6.17
CA LYS A 47 -28.33 -9.03 -5.90
C LYS A 47 -28.85 -9.64 -7.22
N LYS A 48 -28.91 -10.97 -7.28
CA LYS A 48 -29.32 -11.80 -8.44
C LYS A 48 -28.26 -11.95 -9.55
N ASP A 49 -27.03 -11.53 -9.30
CA ASP A 49 -25.92 -11.75 -10.22
C ASP A 49 -25.01 -12.87 -9.69
N THR A 50 -24.43 -13.65 -10.60
CA THR A 50 -23.38 -14.64 -10.28
C THR A 50 -21.99 -14.00 -10.31
N ILE A 51 -21.88 -12.75 -10.76
CA ILE A 51 -20.61 -12.03 -10.83
C ILE A 51 -20.33 -11.30 -9.51
N LEU A 52 -19.20 -11.64 -8.91
CA LEU A 52 -18.55 -10.95 -7.81
C LEU A 52 -17.75 -9.75 -8.38
N THR A 53 -17.92 -8.58 -7.78
CA THR A 53 -17.09 -7.40 -8.07
C THR A 53 -16.23 -7.10 -6.85
N ALA A 54 -14.92 -7.00 -7.01
CA ALA A 54 -14.03 -6.59 -5.93
C ALA A 54 -13.25 -5.34 -6.29
N GLU A 55 -13.16 -4.44 -5.32
CA GLU A 55 -12.31 -3.26 -5.41
C GLU A 55 -11.04 -3.52 -4.61
N GLY A 56 -9.98 -3.96 -5.26
CA GLY A 56 -8.68 -4.21 -4.64
C GLY A 56 -7.84 -2.94 -4.56
N THR A 57 -7.61 -2.45 -3.35
CA THR A 57 -6.65 -1.40 -3.07
C THR A 57 -5.28 -2.02 -2.80
N ILE A 58 -4.32 -1.76 -3.68
CA ILE A 58 -2.92 -2.10 -3.49
C ILE A 58 -2.14 -0.87 -3.01
N VAL A 59 -1.14 -1.10 -2.15
CA VAL A 59 -0.25 -0.06 -1.65
C VAL A 59 1.18 -0.45 -1.91
N ARG A 60 2.01 0.51 -2.31
CA ARG A 60 3.44 0.31 -2.44
C ARG A 60 4.04 0.21 -1.05
N ARG A 61 4.68 -0.92 -0.75
CA ARG A 61 5.45 -1.11 0.49
C ARG A 61 6.95 -1.17 0.25
N ASP A 62 7.35 -1.22 -1.01
CA ASP A 62 8.73 -1.17 -1.44
C ASP A 62 9.27 0.26 -1.51
N GLY A 63 10.59 0.40 -1.35
CA GLY A 63 11.26 1.71 -1.30
C GLY A 63 11.39 2.29 0.10
N VAL A 64 11.56 1.44 1.11
CA VAL A 64 11.88 1.89 2.48
C VAL A 64 13.26 2.54 2.46
N GLN A 65 13.36 3.78 2.95
CA GLN A 65 14.60 4.55 3.02
C GLN A 65 14.84 5.03 4.44
N GLU A 66 16.11 5.07 4.84
CA GLU A 66 16.51 5.69 6.10
C GLU A 66 16.93 7.14 5.84
N ILE A 67 16.44 8.04 6.69
CA ILE A 67 16.84 9.44 6.75
C ILE A 67 17.44 9.73 8.11
N GLU A 68 18.48 10.55 8.14
CA GLU A 68 19.18 10.92 9.37
C GLU A 68 18.99 12.40 9.66
N ALA A 69 18.75 12.75 10.91
CA ALA A 69 18.62 14.13 11.36
C ALA A 69 19.04 14.30 12.82
N ASP A 70 19.33 15.53 13.21
CA ASP A 70 19.75 15.85 14.58
C ASP A 70 18.57 15.86 15.56
N ASP A 71 17.37 16.24 15.08
CA ASP A 71 16.14 16.34 15.85
C ASP A 71 14.90 15.86 15.05
N LEU A 72 13.78 15.70 15.73
CA LEU A 72 12.54 15.20 15.13
C LEU A 72 12.02 16.19 14.07
N THR A 73 12.15 17.49 14.31
CA THR A 73 11.70 18.54 13.39
C THR A 73 12.45 18.50 12.06
N ALA A 74 13.78 18.35 12.08
CA ALA A 74 14.58 18.20 10.87
C ALA A 74 14.33 16.86 10.18
N LEU A 75 14.00 15.82 10.95
CA LEU A 75 13.60 14.53 10.41
C LEU A 75 12.29 14.64 9.63
N GLU A 76 11.27 15.25 10.21
CA GLU A 76 9.96 15.51 9.57
C GLU A 76 10.11 16.39 8.32
N ALA A 77 10.96 17.43 8.39
CA ALA A 77 11.26 18.28 7.24
C ALA A 77 12.00 17.56 6.09
N LYS A 78 12.68 16.45 6.38
CA LYS A 78 13.32 15.59 5.38
C LYS A 78 12.39 14.55 4.76
N VAL A 79 11.20 14.33 5.33
CA VAL A 79 10.21 13.41 4.76
C VAL A 79 9.62 14.07 3.50
N PRO A 80 9.81 13.49 2.30
CA PRO A 80 9.23 14.05 1.08
C PRO A 80 7.69 13.97 1.09
N GLU A 81 7.02 14.84 0.33
CA GLU A 81 5.59 14.68 0.09
C GLU A 81 5.29 13.33 -0.56
N GLY A 82 4.26 12.65 -0.07
CA GLY A 82 3.94 11.28 -0.50
C GLY A 82 4.82 10.21 0.14
N TYR A 83 5.55 10.52 1.22
CA TYR A 83 6.23 9.55 2.07
C TYR A 83 5.66 9.57 3.49
N GLN A 84 5.68 8.41 4.14
CA GLN A 84 5.27 8.22 5.52
C GLN A 84 6.45 7.78 6.37
N LEU A 85 6.67 8.50 7.46
CA LEU A 85 7.59 8.12 8.52
C LEU A 85 7.00 6.94 9.32
N LEU A 86 7.71 5.82 9.33
CA LEU A 86 7.30 4.56 9.97
C LEU A 86 7.82 4.43 11.39
N SER A 87 9.08 4.81 11.60
CA SER A 87 9.77 4.64 12.87
C SER A 87 10.87 5.68 12.99
N VAL A 88 11.16 6.07 14.23
CA VAL A 88 12.30 6.91 14.58
C VAL A 88 13.05 6.22 15.70
N ARG A 89 14.37 6.06 15.53
CA ARG A 89 15.27 5.56 16.56
C ARG A 89 16.37 6.57 16.83
N ALA A 90 16.77 6.69 18.09
CA ALA A 90 17.97 7.42 18.48
C ALA A 90 19.19 6.49 18.37
N VAL A 91 20.31 7.08 17.96
CA VAL A 91 21.65 6.48 17.97
C VAL A 91 22.52 7.18 18.99
#